data_AF-A0A6S6S583-F1
#
_entry.id   AF-A0A6S6S583-F1
#
_cell.length_a   1.000
_cell.length_b   1.000
_cell.length_c   1.000
_cell.angle_alpha   90.00
_cell.angle_beta   90.00
_cell.angle_gamma   90.00
#
_symmetry.space_group_name_H-M   'P 1'
#
loop_
_entity.id
_entity.type
_entity.pdbx_description
1 polymer ?
#
loop_
_entity_poly.entity_id
_entity_poly.type
_entity_poly.pdbx_seq_one_letter_code
_entity_poly.pdbx_strand_id
1 'polypeptide(L)' 'MRKKSRIKKSFFVVIDGSEDVLYLKCLDFYEATNEVKRFLNIDSLDESIEIIYNEVS' A
#
# COMPACT_ATOMS: atom_id res chain seq x y z
N MET A 1 19.71 18.96 4.43
CA MET A 1 19.00 17.72 4.05
C MET A 1 18.09 17.31 5.21
N ARG A 2 16.76 17.49 5.08
CA ARG A 2 15.83 17.03 6.13
C ARG A 2 15.91 15.51 6.18
N LYS A 3 16.27 14.93 7.34
CA LYS A 3 16.08 13.51 7.61
C LYS A 3 14.58 13.24 7.44
N LYS A 4 14.15 12.72 6.28
CA LYS A 4 12.80 12.20 6.11
C LYS A 4 12.62 11.19 7.23
N SER A 5 11.70 11.47 8.14
CA SER A 5 11.35 10.56 9.22
C SER A 5 11.04 9.19 8.60
N ARG A 6 11.85 8.16 8.87
CA ARG A 6 11.70 6.81 8.30
C ARG A 6 10.61 6.02 9.04
N ILE A 7 9.57 6.70 9.49
CA ILE A 7 8.47 6.05 10.21
C ILE A 7 7.63 5.34 9.17
N LYS A 8 7.59 4.00 9.26
CA LYS A 8 6.70 3.19 8.43
C LYS A 8 5.25 3.41 8.85
N LYS A 9 4.42 3.66 7.87
CA LYS A 9 2.97 3.79 7.93
C LYS A 9 2.33 2.44 7.60
N SER A 10 1.14 2.22 8.16
CA SER A 10 0.33 1.03 7.91
C SER A 10 -0.60 1.30 6.72
N PHE A 11 -0.57 0.43 5.73
CA PHE A 11 -1.47 0.46 4.57
C PHE A 11 -2.29 -0.82 4.55
N PHE A 12 -3.54 -0.69 4.09
CA PHE A 12 -4.45 -1.81 3.86
C PHE A 12 -4.80 -1.81 2.39
N VAL A 13 -4.77 -2.98 1.78
CA VAL A 13 -5.00 -3.14 0.35
C VAL A 13 -6.19 -4.06 0.19
N VAL A 14 -7.23 -3.52 -0.42
CA VAL A 14 -8.47 -4.23 -0.75
C VAL A 14 -8.40 -4.58 -2.22
N ILE A 15 -8.77 -5.82 -2.56
CA ILE A 15 -8.83 -6.29 -3.94
C ILE A 15 -10.28 -6.71 -4.18
N ASP A 16 -10.96 -6.05 -5.12
CA ASP A 16 -12.34 -6.34 -5.45
C ASP A 16 -12.51 -7.79 -5.88
N GLY A 17 -13.50 -8.47 -5.29
CA GLY A 17 -13.74 -9.90 -5.48
C GLY A 17 -12.89 -10.81 -4.59
N SER A 18 -12.02 -10.26 -3.75
CA SER A 18 -11.33 -10.96 -2.66
C SER A 18 -11.97 -10.64 -1.32
N GLU A 19 -12.18 -11.65 -0.47
CA GLU A 19 -12.58 -11.43 0.94
C GLU A 19 -11.38 -11.03 1.82
N ASP A 20 -10.16 -11.21 1.31
CA ASP A 20 -8.93 -10.92 2.04
C ASP A 20 -8.45 -9.48 1.85
N VAL A 21 -7.93 -8.90 2.94
CA VAL A 21 -7.26 -7.58 2.96
C VAL A 21 -5.77 -7.79 3.19
N LEU A 22 -4.93 -7.25 2.30
CA LEU A 22 -3.48 -7.30 2.44
C LEU A 22 -3.00 -6.13 3.30
N TYR A 23 -2.22 -6.44 4.34
CA TYR A 23 -1.62 -5.45 5.23
C TYR A 23 -0.16 -5.18 4.85
N LEU A 24 0.21 -3.90 4.70
CA LEU A 24 1.56 -3.46 4.34
C LEU A 24 2.12 -2.42 5.31
N LYS A 25 3.44 -2.48 5.54
CA LYS A 25 4.21 -1.49 6.31
C LYS A 25 5.24 -0.80 5.43
N CYS A 26 4.89 0.38 4.94
CA CYS A 26 5.64 1.15 3.95
C CYS A 26 5.90 2.58 4.42
N LEU A 27 6.91 3.25 3.89
CA LEU A 27 7.23 4.65 4.26
C LEU A 27 6.20 5.63 3.71
N ASP A 28 5.74 5.37 2.48
CA ASP A 28 4.80 6.22 1.77
C ASP A 28 3.97 5.39 0.77
N PHE A 29 3.03 6.08 0.11
CA PHE A 29 2.12 5.48 -0.85
C PHE A 29 2.84 4.90 -2.08
N TYR A 30 3.97 5.47 -2.47
CA TYR A 30 4.76 4.98 -3.60
C TYR A 30 5.39 3.62 -3.28
N GLU A 31 5.99 3.48 -2.10
CA GLU A 31 6.50 2.18 -1.64
C GLU A 31 5.37 1.15 -1.49
N ALA A 32 4.21 1.55 -0.92
CA ALA A 32 3.05 0.67 -0.82
C ALA A 32 2.58 0.16 -2.18
N THR A 33 2.45 1.07 -3.17
CA THR A 33 2.04 0.72 -4.54
C THR A 33 3.00 -0.29 -5.18
N ASN A 34 4.32 -0.09 -5.02
CA ASN A 34 5.31 -1.00 -5.58
C ASN A 34 5.27 -2.38 -4.90
N GLU A 35 5.07 -2.44 -3.58
CA GLU A 35 4.94 -3.71 -2.87
C GLU A 35 3.67 -4.47 -3.28
N VAL A 36 2.54 -3.78 -3.51
CA VAL A 36 1.32 -4.40 -4.04
C VAL A 36 1.56 -5.01 -5.42
N LYS A 37 2.15 -4.25 -6.34
CA LYS A 37 2.50 -4.74 -7.68
C LYS A 37 3.38 -5.98 -7.63
N ARG A 38 4.38 -5.97 -6.76
CA ARG A 38 5.29 -7.11 -6.53
C ARG A 38 4.55 -8.32 -5.96
N PHE A 39 3.68 -8.11 -4.99
CA PHE A 39 2.91 -9.18 -4.35
C PHE A 39 1.94 -9.87 -5.33
N LEU A 40 1.24 -9.07 -6.13
CA LEU A 40 0.28 -9.56 -7.14
C LEU A 40 0.95 -9.98 -8.45
N ASN A 41 2.25 -9.73 -8.60
CA ASN A 41 3.03 -9.99 -9.82
C ASN A 41 2.41 -9.33 -11.07
N ILE A 42 2.12 -8.03 -10.95
CA ILE A 42 1.53 -7.19 -12.00
C ILE A 42 2.37 -5.93 -12.23
N ASP A 43 2.29 -5.36 -13.43
CA ASP A 43 3.05 -4.16 -13.81
C ASP A 43 2.31 -2.85 -13.45
N SER A 44 0.98 -2.89 -13.41
CA SER A 44 0.11 -1.74 -13.13
C SER A 44 -1.04 -2.13 -12.21
N LEU A 45 -1.46 -1.21 -11.35
CA LEU A 45 -2.71 -1.35 -10.60
C LEU A 45 -3.87 -0.93 -11.51
N ASP A 46 -4.98 -1.65 -11.42
CA ASP A 46 -6.25 -1.28 -12.03
C ASP A 46 -7.27 -0.83 -10.97
N GLU A 47 -8.50 -0.56 -11.39
CA GLU A 47 -9.57 -0.05 -10.53
C GLU A 47 -10.06 -1.06 -9.49
N SER A 48 -9.69 -2.34 -9.60
CA SER A 48 -10.07 -3.39 -8.63
C SER A 48 -9.19 -3.37 -7.37
N ILE A 49 -8.15 -2.54 -7.31
CA ILE A 49 -7.21 -2.50 -6.19
C ILE A 49 -7.28 -1.14 -5.49
N GLU A 50 -7.70 -1.14 -4.23
CA GLU A 50 -7.74 0.05 -3.39
C GLU A 50 -6.64 -0.01 -2.32
N ILE A 51 -5.78 1.01 -2.26
CA ILE A 51 -4.76 1.15 -1.22
C ILE A 51 -5.21 2.23 -0.23
N ILE A 52 -5.56 1.80 0.98
CA ILE A 52 -6.09 2.63 2.05
C ILE A 52 -4.98 2.93 3.05
N TYR A 53 -4.84 4.22 3.39
CA TYR A 53 -3.96 4.69 4.46
C TYR A 53 -4.79 5.48 5.47
N ASN A 54 -4.82 5.00 6.72
CA ASN A 54 -5.51 5.71 7.78
C ASN A 54 -4.52 6.57 8.57
N GLU A 55 -4.58 7.89 8.41
CA GLU A 55 -3.95 8.83 9.34
C GLU A 55 -4.82 8.90 10.59
N VAL A 56 -4.53 8.05 11.57
CA VAL A 56 -5.06 8.25 12.92
C VAL A 56 -4.48 9.58 13.41
N SER A 57 -5.34 10.60 13.41
CA SER A 57 -5.03 11.97 13.81
C SER A 57 -4.92 12.11 15.32
#